data_AF-A0A2N2ZTY2-F1
#
_entry.id   AF-A0A2N2ZTY2-F1
#
_cell.length_a   1.000
_cell.length_b   1.000
_cell.length_c   1.000
_cell.angle_alpha   90.00
_cell.angle_beta   90.00
_cell.angle_gamma   90.00
#
_symmetry.space_group_name_H-M   'P 1'
#
loop_
_entity.id
_entity.type
_entity.pdbx_description
1 polymer ?
#
loop_
_entity_poly.entity_id
_entity_poly.type
_entity_poly.pdbx_seq_one_letter_code
_entity_poly.pdbx_strand_id
1 'polypeptide(L)'
;MKKILFLTSFLSIIAATTFMGCESSAQKKGFVQRTMNEVSPSVDGENDSTLKMEIYVSTEEWNTFKNNTDEIIKANKELIEDLKYGKIKTGKRSEMIFEQWIYILEQKNAKLEDRVSAYPLNPGDWESFKNEIYSDFEKLEEELNNLVAKKDA
;
A
#
# COMPACT_ATOMS: atom_id res chain seq x y z
N MET A 1 59.00 8.92 29.55
CA MET A 1 57.57 9.02 29.21
C MET A 1 57.03 7.63 28.89
N LYS A 2 55.80 7.35 29.34
CA LYS A 2 55.11 6.06 29.37
C LYS A 2 55.12 5.37 27.99
N LYS A 3 55.72 4.18 27.89
CA LYS A 3 55.09 2.86 27.65
C LYS A 3 54.00 2.84 26.57
N ILE A 4 54.15 1.96 25.57
CA ILE A 4 53.29 0.78 25.36
C ILE A 4 53.86 -0.07 24.20
N LEU A 5 54.31 -1.27 24.55
CA LEU A 5 54.36 -2.45 23.69
C LEU A 5 53.04 -3.17 23.87
N PHE A 6 52.36 -3.57 22.80
CA PHE A 6 51.40 -4.69 22.85
C PHE A 6 51.45 -5.50 21.56
N LEU A 7 52.14 -6.63 21.68
CA LEU A 7 51.89 -7.88 20.98
C LEU A 7 50.47 -8.35 21.35
N THR A 8 49.67 -8.85 20.41
CA THR A 8 48.83 -10.06 20.57
C THR A 8 48.04 -10.35 19.29
N SER A 9 48.38 -11.49 18.69
CA SER A 9 47.53 -12.27 17.79
C SER A 9 46.37 -12.85 18.59
N PHE A 10 45.15 -12.85 18.06
CA PHE A 10 44.21 -13.96 18.23
C PHE A 10 43.15 -13.96 17.12
N LEU A 11 43.16 -15.06 16.37
CA LEU A 11 42.12 -15.49 15.46
C LEU A 11 40.84 -15.76 16.27
N SER A 12 39.72 -15.14 15.90
CA SER A 12 38.40 -15.65 16.29
C SER A 12 37.48 -15.60 15.08
N ILE A 13 37.12 -16.80 14.61
CA ILE A 13 36.00 -17.05 13.72
C ILE A 13 34.76 -16.99 14.59
N ILE A 14 33.82 -16.10 14.28
CA ILE A 14 32.42 -16.25 14.68
C ILE A 14 31.61 -16.26 13.39
N ALA A 15 31.28 -17.46 12.94
CA ALA A 15 30.14 -17.68 12.08
C ALA A 15 28.90 -17.66 12.96
N ALA A 16 27.98 -16.72 12.70
CA ALA A 16 26.58 -16.89 13.05
C ALA A 16 25.76 -15.92 12.20
N THR A 17 25.04 -16.51 11.25
CA THR A 17 23.90 -15.98 10.51
C THR A 17 23.15 -14.88 11.26
N THR A 18 23.32 -13.62 10.85
CA THR A 18 22.25 -12.65 11.06
C THR A 18 21.13 -13.04 10.11
N PHE A 19 20.11 -13.66 10.68
CA PHE A 19 18.74 -13.64 10.17
C PHE A 19 18.49 -12.33 9.40
N MET A 20 18.48 -12.38 8.07
CA MET A 20 17.66 -11.44 7.33
C MET A 20 16.24 -11.81 7.70
N GLY A 21 15.67 -10.96 8.57
CA GLY A 21 14.36 -11.14 9.13
C GLY A 21 13.36 -11.41 8.03
N CYS A 22 12.68 -12.55 8.15
CA CYS A 22 11.26 -12.54 7.93
C CYS A 22 10.72 -11.48 8.89
N GLU A 23 10.60 -10.23 8.45
CA GLU A 23 9.80 -9.26 9.18
C GLU A 23 8.43 -9.90 9.31
N SER A 24 8.08 -10.28 10.53
CA SER A 24 6.77 -10.81 10.80
C SER A 24 5.77 -9.71 10.47
N SER A 25 4.72 -10.08 9.76
CA SER A 25 3.57 -9.27 9.33
C SER A 25 2.81 -8.56 10.47
N ALA A 26 3.33 -8.58 11.69
CA ALA A 26 2.74 -8.02 12.91
C ALA A 26 2.92 -6.49 13.05
N GLN A 27 3.60 -5.81 12.12
CA GLN A 27 3.82 -4.36 12.20
C GLN A 27 3.10 -3.53 11.13
N LYS A 28 2.26 -4.13 10.28
CA LYS A 28 1.42 -3.41 9.31
C LYS A 28 0.11 -2.96 9.96
N LYS A 29 0.20 -2.07 10.95
CA LYS A 29 -0.98 -1.38 11.51
C LYS A 29 -1.41 -0.25 10.57
N GLY A 30 -2.58 -0.41 9.95
CA GLY A 30 -3.51 0.62 9.47
C GLY A 30 -2.93 1.82 8.72
N PHE A 31 -3.04 1.82 7.40
CA PHE A 31 -2.54 2.84 6.50
C PHE A 31 -3.43 4.11 6.42
N VAL A 32 -4.68 4.07 6.89
CA VAL A 32 -5.63 5.19 6.74
C VAL A 32 -5.23 6.49 7.45
N GLN A 33 -4.27 6.48 8.39
CA GLN A 33 -3.89 7.70 9.12
C GLN A 33 -2.99 8.67 8.32
N ARG A 34 -2.43 8.30 7.15
CA ARG A 34 -1.40 9.11 6.48
C ARG A 34 -1.82 9.90 5.23
N THR A 35 -3.05 9.78 4.73
CA THR A 35 -3.43 10.39 3.43
C THR A 35 -4.70 11.24 3.48
N MET A 36 -5.02 11.85 4.65
CA MET A 36 -6.15 12.79 4.79
C MET A 36 -5.72 14.24 5.08
N ASN A 37 -4.48 14.62 4.76
CA ASN A 37 -3.96 15.98 5.02
C ASN A 37 -3.96 16.92 3.81
N GLU A 38 -4.51 16.53 2.66
CA GLU A 38 -4.72 17.45 1.52
C GLU A 38 -6.17 17.41 1.03
N VAL A 39 -7.07 17.95 1.86
CA VAL A 39 -8.33 18.52 1.36
C VAL A 39 -8.37 19.95 1.88
N SER A 40 -7.74 20.86 1.13
CA SER A 40 -7.87 22.30 1.36
C SER A 40 -8.92 22.84 0.39
N PRO A 41 -10.07 23.36 0.86
CA PRO A 41 -11.00 24.05 -0.02
C PRO A 41 -10.56 25.50 -0.18
N SER A 42 -9.87 25.83 -1.28
CA SER A 42 -9.78 27.22 -1.74
C SER A 42 -10.97 27.49 -2.66
N VAL A 43 -12.10 27.91 -2.08
CA VAL A 43 -13.21 28.51 -2.82
C VAL A 43 -13.05 30.02 -2.70
N ASP A 44 -12.50 30.66 -3.73
CA ASP A 44 -12.52 32.10 -3.88
C ASP A 44 -13.37 32.47 -5.10
N GLY A 45 -14.34 33.35 -4.88
CA GLY A 45 -14.85 34.27 -5.91
C GLY A 45 -16.18 33.92 -6.58
N GLU A 46 -17.26 34.58 -6.15
CA GLU A 46 -18.39 34.89 -7.02
C GLU A 46 -17.96 35.81 -8.16
N ASN A 47 -18.09 35.34 -9.41
CA ASN A 47 -18.23 36.22 -10.57
C ASN A 47 -18.81 35.47 -11.79
N ASP A 48 -19.99 35.95 -12.19
CA ASP A 48 -20.69 35.67 -13.43
C ASP A 48 -19.82 35.95 -14.66
N SER A 49 -19.41 34.91 -15.39
CA SER A 49 -19.27 34.91 -16.85
C SER A 49 -18.90 33.51 -17.36
N THR A 50 -19.51 33.14 -18.47
CA THR A 50 -19.49 31.82 -19.11
C THR A 50 -18.10 31.51 -19.69
N LEU A 51 -17.21 30.96 -18.88
CA LEU A 51 -16.04 30.22 -19.35
C LEU A 51 -16.02 28.90 -18.57
N LYS A 52 -16.37 27.79 -19.23
CA LYS A 52 -16.01 26.46 -18.72
C LYS A 52 -14.48 26.41 -18.72
N MET A 53 -13.90 26.83 -17.61
CA MET A 53 -12.49 26.60 -17.32
C MET A 53 -12.36 25.08 -17.27
N GLU A 54 -11.79 24.48 -18.32
CA GLU A 54 -11.44 23.06 -18.30
C GLU A 54 -10.52 22.87 -17.08
N ILE A 55 -11.03 22.18 -16.06
CA ILE A 55 -10.28 21.90 -14.84
C ILE A 55 -9.30 20.79 -15.21
N TYR A 56 -8.14 21.19 -15.71
CA TYR A 56 -7.04 20.28 -15.96
C TYR A 56 -6.36 19.93 -14.63
N VAL A 57 -6.16 18.63 -14.40
CA VAL A 57 -5.30 18.16 -13.30
C VAL A 57 -3.87 18.59 -13.59
N SER A 58 -3.21 19.19 -12.62
CA SER A 58 -1.80 19.55 -12.80
C SER A 58 -0.93 18.30 -12.93
N THR A 59 0.12 18.35 -13.75
CA THR A 59 1.05 17.22 -13.90
C THR A 59 1.68 16.80 -12.57
N GLU A 60 1.95 17.77 -11.70
CA GLU A 60 2.49 17.52 -10.36
C GLU A 60 1.49 16.75 -9.48
N GLU A 61 0.24 17.21 -9.41
CA GLU A 61 -0.80 16.55 -8.64
C GLU A 61 -1.10 15.14 -9.15
N TRP A 62 -1.16 14.97 -10.47
CA TRP A 62 -1.32 13.66 -11.10
C TRP A 62 -0.18 12.70 -10.72
N ASN A 63 1.07 13.16 -10.80
CA ASN A 63 2.23 12.34 -10.46
C ASN A 63 2.27 11.96 -8.98
N THR A 64 1.94 12.90 -8.09
CA THR A 64 1.85 12.64 -6.65
C THR A 64 0.77 11.61 -6.34
N PHE A 65 -0.43 11.79 -6.90
CA PHE A 65 -1.50 10.82 -6.75
C PHE A 65 -1.07 9.44 -7.26
N LYS A 66 -0.55 9.36 -8.49
CA LYS A 66 -0.14 8.10 -9.09
C LYS A 66 0.92 7.38 -8.25
N ASN A 67 1.96 8.08 -7.81
CA ASN A 67 3.01 7.51 -6.96
C ASN A 67 2.42 6.95 -5.66
N ASN A 68 1.55 7.70 -4.99
CA ASN A 68 0.89 7.25 -3.78
C ASN A 68 0.05 5.99 -4.03
N THR A 69 -0.74 5.96 -5.11
CA THR A 69 -1.56 4.80 -5.45
C THR A 69 -0.71 3.58 -5.85
N ASP A 70 0.41 3.78 -6.54
CA ASP A 70 1.33 2.71 -6.93
C ASP A 70 1.99 2.06 -5.70
N GLU A 71 2.36 2.87 -4.70
CA GLU A 71 2.87 2.38 -3.41
C GLU A 71 1.83 1.54 -2.67
N ILE A 72 0.57 1.98 -2.62
CA ILE A 72 -0.52 1.25 -1.98
C ILE A 72 -0.78 -0.08 -2.71
N ILE A 73 -0.88 -0.05 -4.04
CA ILE A 73 -1.08 -1.24 -4.88
C ILE A 73 0.03 -2.25 -4.63
N LYS A 74 1.28 -1.80 -4.59
CA LYS A 74 2.45 -2.65 -4.30
C LYS A 74 2.36 -3.26 -2.91
N ALA A 75 2.06 -2.46 -1.89
CA ALA A 75 1.92 -2.94 -0.52
C ALA A 75 0.80 -3.98 -0.37
N ASN A 76 -0.29 -3.85 -1.12
CA ASN A 76 -1.37 -4.83 -1.18
C ASN A 76 -0.93 -6.12 -1.89
N LYS A 77 -0.20 -6.02 -3.01
CA LYS A 77 0.37 -7.19 -3.72
C LYS A 77 1.25 -8.01 -2.79
N GLU A 78 2.15 -7.36 -2.05
CA GLU A 78 3.03 -8.02 -1.08
C GLU A 78 2.24 -8.74 0.02
N LEU A 79 1.21 -8.10 0.59
CA LEU A 79 0.38 -8.72 1.62
C LEU A 79 -0.43 -9.91 1.08
N ILE A 80 -0.94 -9.82 -0.14
CA ILE A 80 -1.65 -10.93 -0.79
C ILE A 80 -0.71 -12.12 -1.05
N GLU A 81 0.52 -11.86 -1.48
CA GLU A 81 1.54 -12.90 -1.64
C GLU A 81 1.85 -13.57 -0.29
N ASP A 82 2.03 -12.80 0.78
CA ASP A 82 2.22 -13.35 2.13
C ASP A 82 1.03 -14.23 2.57
N LEU A 83 -0.19 -13.80 2.28
CA LEU A 83 -1.40 -14.57 2.55
C LEU A 83 -1.44 -15.88 1.75
N LYS A 84 -0.95 -15.92 0.51
CA LYS A 84 -0.84 -17.16 -0.29
C LYS A 84 0.14 -18.16 0.31
N TYR A 85 1.28 -17.70 0.80
CA TYR A 85 2.25 -18.58 1.47
C TYR A 85 1.73 -19.07 2.82
N GLY A 86 0.91 -18.25 3.48
CA GLY A 86 0.28 -18.55 4.74
C GLY A 86 -0.85 -19.57 4.63
N LYS A 87 -0.54 -20.87 4.70
CA LYS A 87 -1.58 -21.91 4.79
C LYS A 87 -2.43 -21.75 6.05
N ILE A 88 -3.74 -21.60 5.91
CA ILE A 88 -4.65 -21.78 7.04
C ILE A 88 -4.61 -23.26 7.45
N LYS A 89 -4.33 -23.54 8.73
CA LYS A 89 -4.31 -24.90 9.31
C LYS A 89 -5.73 -25.47 9.49
N THR A 90 -6.55 -25.44 8.46
CA THR A 90 -7.94 -25.89 8.49
C THR A 90 -8.20 -26.92 7.40
N GLY A 91 -9.32 -27.67 7.49
CA GLY A 91 -9.64 -28.72 6.52
C GLY A 91 -9.85 -28.18 5.09
N LYS A 92 -9.81 -29.08 4.09
CA LYS A 92 -9.85 -28.77 2.64
C LYS A 92 -10.92 -27.74 2.20
N ARG A 93 -12.10 -27.75 2.83
CA ARG A 93 -13.17 -26.78 2.51
C ARG A 93 -12.78 -25.35 2.86
N SER A 94 -12.14 -25.16 4.01
CA SER A 94 -11.70 -23.84 4.48
C SER A 94 -10.51 -23.34 3.66
N GLU A 95 -9.62 -24.24 3.22
CA GLU A 95 -8.53 -23.93 2.28
C GLU A 95 -9.07 -23.40 0.94
N MET A 96 -10.04 -24.09 0.31
CA MET A 96 -10.66 -23.60 -0.93
C MET A 96 -11.35 -22.24 -0.77
N ILE A 97 -12.05 -22.02 0.35
CA ILE A 97 -12.69 -20.72 0.63
C ILE A 97 -11.61 -19.63 0.75
N PHE A 98 -10.52 -19.91 1.46
CA PHE A 98 -9.41 -18.98 1.61
C PHE A 98 -8.75 -18.62 0.28
N GLU A 99 -8.47 -19.61 -0.56
CA GLU A 99 -7.94 -19.39 -1.92
C GLU A 99 -8.88 -18.53 -2.76
N GLN A 100 -10.19 -18.75 -2.67
CA GLN A 100 -11.19 -17.92 -3.35
C GLN A 100 -11.16 -16.46 -2.88
N TRP A 101 -10.98 -16.22 -1.57
CA TRP A 101 -10.84 -14.86 -1.03
C TRP A 101 -9.56 -14.19 -1.53
N ILE A 102 -8.44 -14.90 -1.52
CA ILE A 102 -7.17 -14.40 -2.08
C ILE A 102 -7.36 -13.98 -3.53
N TYR A 103 -7.96 -14.85 -4.35
CA TYR A 103 -8.21 -14.53 -5.76
C TYR A 103 -9.05 -13.26 -5.93
N ILE A 104 -10.10 -13.09 -5.12
CA ILE A 104 -10.94 -11.88 -5.17
C ILE A 104 -10.13 -10.63 -4.83
N LEU A 105 -9.25 -10.70 -3.83
CA LEU A 105 -8.40 -9.59 -3.41
C LEU A 105 -7.39 -9.21 -4.51
N GLU A 106 -6.82 -10.19 -5.20
CA GLU A 106 -5.95 -9.96 -6.36
C GLU A 106 -6.69 -9.21 -7.48
N GLN A 107 -7.89 -9.67 -7.82
CA GLN A 107 -8.69 -9.05 -8.88
C GLN A 107 -9.07 -7.61 -8.51
N LYS A 108 -9.40 -7.34 -7.24
CA LYS A 108 -9.69 -5.98 -6.77
C LYS A 108 -8.47 -5.07 -6.86
N ASN A 109 -7.31 -5.54 -6.43
CA ASN A 109 -6.08 -4.75 -6.48
C ASN A 109 -5.61 -4.47 -7.93
N ALA A 110 -5.72 -5.48 -8.82
CA ALA A 110 -5.44 -5.30 -10.25
C ALA A 110 -6.42 -4.31 -10.90
N LYS A 111 -7.71 -4.37 -10.56
CA LYS A 111 -8.70 -3.40 -11.05
C LYS A 111 -8.40 -1.97 -10.60
N LEU A 112 -7.86 -1.76 -9.41
CA LEU A 112 -7.44 -0.43 -8.95
C LEU A 112 -6.26 0.10 -9.75
N GLU A 113 -5.26 -0.74 -10.02
CA GLU A 113 -4.13 -0.42 -10.89
C GLU A 113 -4.58 -0.04 -12.30
N ASP A 114 -5.52 -0.79 -12.88
CA ASP A 114 -6.10 -0.50 -14.19
C ASP A 114 -6.85 0.84 -14.19
N ARG A 115 -7.67 1.11 -13.15
CA ARG A 115 -8.43 2.36 -13.04
C ARG A 115 -7.53 3.58 -12.91
N VAL A 116 -6.49 3.50 -12.08
CA VAL A 116 -5.48 4.57 -11.97
C VAL A 116 -4.79 4.76 -13.32
N SER A 117 -4.35 3.68 -13.97
CA SER A 117 -3.62 3.78 -15.24
C SER A 117 -4.47 4.30 -16.41
N ALA A 118 -5.78 4.05 -16.39
CA ALA A 118 -6.70 4.42 -17.45
C ALA A 118 -7.27 5.85 -17.30
N TYR A 119 -6.97 6.54 -16.21
CA TYR A 119 -7.55 7.86 -15.96
C TYR A 119 -7.03 8.91 -16.96
N PRO A 120 -7.92 9.63 -17.66
CA PRO A 120 -7.51 10.58 -18.70
C PRO A 120 -6.94 11.87 -18.11
N LEU A 121 -6.05 12.55 -18.84
CA LEU A 121 -5.41 13.81 -18.41
C LEU A 121 -6.32 15.05 -18.43
N ASN A 122 -7.54 14.96 -18.96
CA ASN A 122 -8.50 16.08 -18.93
C ASN A 122 -9.89 15.66 -18.44
N PRO A 123 -10.02 15.30 -17.16
CA PRO A 123 -11.29 14.90 -16.59
C PRO A 123 -11.91 16.02 -15.77
N GLY A 124 -13.16 16.35 -16.09
CA GLY A 124 -13.96 17.23 -15.24
C GLY A 124 -14.36 16.63 -13.88
N ASP A 125 -13.86 15.43 -13.53
CA ASP A 125 -14.27 14.63 -12.35
C ASP A 125 -13.11 14.25 -11.41
N TRP A 126 -11.98 14.95 -11.45
CA TRP A 126 -10.77 14.62 -10.69
C TRP A 126 -10.97 14.35 -9.21
N GLU A 127 -11.65 15.25 -8.50
CA GLU A 127 -11.90 15.07 -7.07
C GLU A 127 -12.79 13.85 -6.80
N SER A 128 -13.80 13.60 -7.62
CA SER A 128 -14.64 12.41 -7.50
C SER A 128 -13.83 11.14 -7.73
N PHE A 129 -12.99 11.13 -8.76
CA PHE A 129 -12.12 10.00 -9.05
C PHE A 129 -11.14 9.69 -7.91
N LYS A 130 -10.43 10.69 -7.37
CA LYS A 130 -9.52 10.51 -6.22
C LYS A 130 -10.26 9.89 -5.04
N ASN A 131 -11.42 10.45 -4.68
CA ASN A 131 -12.22 9.98 -3.55
C ASN A 131 -12.71 8.55 -3.72
N GLU A 132 -13.13 8.17 -4.93
CA GLU A 132 -13.53 6.79 -5.22
C GLU A 132 -12.36 5.81 -5.11
N ILE A 133 -11.20 6.17 -5.67
CA ILE A 133 -10.01 5.33 -5.60
C ILE A 133 -9.56 5.12 -4.15
N TYR A 134 -9.52 6.18 -3.34
CA TYR A 134 -9.19 6.06 -1.92
C TYR A 134 -10.23 5.24 -1.14
N SER A 135 -11.52 5.45 -1.39
CA SER A 135 -12.57 4.65 -0.75
C SER A 135 -12.44 3.15 -1.08
N ASP A 136 -12.06 2.83 -2.32
CA ASP A 136 -11.87 1.44 -2.71
C ASP A 136 -10.58 0.83 -2.15
N PHE A 137 -9.53 1.63 -1.93
CA PHE A 137 -8.35 1.20 -1.17
C PHE A 137 -8.68 0.91 0.30
N GLU A 138 -9.46 1.77 0.96
CA GLU A 138 -9.88 1.54 2.35
C GLU A 138 -10.66 0.24 2.51
N LYS A 139 -11.62 -0.03 1.62
CA LYS A 139 -12.37 -1.29 1.62
C LYS A 139 -11.46 -2.49 1.39
N LEU A 140 -10.53 -2.39 0.45
CA LEU A 140 -9.58 -3.47 0.17
C LEU A 140 -8.66 -3.73 1.36
N GLU A 141 -8.19 -2.68 2.04
CA GLU A 141 -7.39 -2.78 3.26
C GLU A 141 -8.17 -3.47 4.39
N GLU A 142 -9.45 -3.11 4.59
CA GLU A 142 -10.31 -3.76 5.57
C GLU A 142 -10.47 -5.26 5.28
N GLU A 143 -10.73 -5.63 4.03
CA GLU A 143 -10.86 -7.03 3.62
C GLU A 143 -9.55 -7.82 3.80
N LEU A 144 -8.41 -7.21 3.47
CA LEU A 144 -7.08 -7.81 3.68
C LEU A 144 -6.81 -8.05 5.16
N ASN A 145 -7.03 -7.05 6.00
CA ASN A 145 -6.81 -7.15 7.45
C ASN A 145 -7.72 -8.20 8.09
N ASN A 146 -8.97 -8.29 7.64
CA ASN A 146 -9.90 -9.32 8.06
C ASN A 146 -9.40 -10.74 7.69
N LEU A 147 -8.78 -10.89 6.52
CA LEU A 147 -8.24 -12.16 6.08
C LEU A 147 -6.95 -12.54 6.85
N VAL A 148 -6.09 -11.55 7.12
CA VAL A 148 -4.90 -11.72 7.99
C VAL A 148 -5.32 -12.18 9.38
N ALA A 149 -6.31 -11.52 9.99
CA ALA A 149 -6.80 -11.89 11.32
C ALA A 149 -7.35 -13.32 11.37
N LYS A 150 -8.02 -13.79 10.29
CA LYS A 150 -8.51 -15.17 10.18
C LYS A 150 -7.41 -16.20 9.97
N LYS A 151 -6.29 -15.83 9.34
CA LYS A 151 -5.14 -16.72 9.15
C LYS A 151 -4.46 -17.07 10.48
N ASP A 152 -4.45 -16.10 11.40
CA ASP A 152 -3.78 -16.22 12.70
C ASP A 152 -4.69 -16.75 13.84
N ALA A 153 -5.99 -16.94 13.56
CA ALA A 153 -6.97 -17.52 14.47
C ALA A 153 -7.02 -19.05 14.37
#